data_AF-A0A117MDS9-F1
#
_entry.id   AF-A0A117MDS9-F1
#
_cell.length_a   1.000
_cell.length_b   1.000
_cell.length_c   1.000
_cell.angle_alpha   90.00
_cell.angle_beta   90.00
_cell.angle_gamma   90.00
#
_symmetry.space_group_name_H-M   'P 1'
#
loop_
_entity.id
_entity.type
_entity.pdbx_description
1 polymer ?
#
loop_
_entity_poly.entity_id
_entity_poly.type
_entity_poly.pdbx_seq_one_letter_code
_entity_poly.pdbx_strand_id
1 'polypeptide(L)'
;MEYLSKNIEETKEIGRQLARSGHRVFVFSGELGAGKTSLIQGFAEEIGVFNITSPTFVLMNKYQLKDNRNFCHFDFYRIEDDKEAMFAKEIIFDENNIVCI
;
A
#
# COMPACT_ATOMS: atom_id res chain seq x y z
N MET A 1 -2.94 -2.47 -18.04
CA MET A 1 -2.86 -1.02 -18.29
C MET A 1 -1.42 -0.60 -18.09
N GLU A 2 -0.96 0.40 -18.84
CA GLU A 2 0.37 0.97 -18.70
C GLU A 2 0.26 2.46 -18.41
N TYR A 3 1.09 2.96 -17.50
CA TYR A 3 1.16 4.36 -17.11
C TYR A 3 2.59 4.86 -17.29
N LEU A 4 2.73 6.10 -17.74
CA LEU A 4 4.00 6.82 -17.75
C LEU A 4 3.88 8.01 -16.81
N SER A 5 4.74 8.07 -15.80
CA SER A 5 4.85 9.19 -14.87
C SER A 5 6.20 9.88 -15.05
N LYS A 6 6.20 11.21 -15.03
CA LYS A 6 7.40 12.05 -15.17
C LYS A 6 7.79 12.76 -13.87
N ASN A 7 6.95 12.70 -12.84
CA ASN A 7 7.17 13.37 -11.56
C ASN A 7 6.38 12.69 -10.43
N ILE A 8 6.67 13.12 -9.20
CA ILE A 8 6.05 12.52 -8.00
C ILE A 8 4.53 12.71 -7.93
N GLU A 9 4.02 13.84 -8.43
CA GLU A 9 2.58 14.15 -8.38
C GLU A 9 1.78 13.31 -9.37
N GLU A 10 2.33 13.04 -10.56
CA GLU A 10 1.78 12.08 -11.52
C GLU A 10 1.78 10.65 -10.94
N THR A 11 2.85 10.26 -10.25
CA THR A 11 2.94 8.96 -9.58
C THR A 11 1.86 8.81 -8.49
N LYS A 12 1.63 9.87 -7.70
CA LYS A 12 0.55 9.90 -6.71
C LYS A 12 -0.82 9.85 -7.37
N GLU A 13 -1.02 10.52 -8.50
CA GLU A 13 -2.29 10.49 -9.24
C GLU A 13 -2.61 9.07 -9.74
N ILE A 14 -1.61 8.33 -10.22
CA ILE A 14 -1.79 6.91 -10.55
C ILE A 14 -2.24 6.12 -9.31
N GLY A 15 -1.61 6.37 -8.15
CA GLY A 15 -2.04 5.78 -6.87
C GLY A 15 -3.51 6.06 -6.55
N ARG A 16 -3.96 7.31 -6.71
CA ARG A 16 -5.37 7.71 -6.52
C ARG A 16 -6.31 6.97 -7.47
N GLN A 17 -5.93 6.81 -8.73
CA GLN A 17 -6.73 6.04 -9.69
C GLN A 17 -6.85 4.56 -9.30
N LEU A 18 -5.75 3.95 -8.84
CA LEU A 18 -5.75 2.56 -8.38
C LEU A 18 -6.66 2.35 -7.17
N ALA A 19 -6.69 3.29 -6.22
CA ALA A 19 -7.58 3.25 -5.06
C ALA A 19 -9.08 3.22 -5.44
N ARG A 20 -9.44 3.81 -6.58
CA ARG A 20 -10.82 3.83 -7.10
C ARG A 20 -11.23 2.55 -7.84
N SER A 21 -10.29 1.61 -8.09
CA SER A 21 -10.57 0.38 -8.85
C SER A 21 -11.51 -0.59 -8.13
N GLY A 22 -11.72 -0.44 -6.82
CA GLY A 22 -12.53 -1.34 -6.00
C GLY A 22 -11.83 -2.63 -5.59
N HIS A 23 -10.59 -2.87 -6.06
CA HIS A 23 -9.77 -3.95 -5.53
C HIS A 23 -9.32 -3.64 -4.10
N ARG A 24 -9.10 -4.71 -3.32
CA ARG A 24 -8.69 -4.60 -1.91
C ARG A 24 -7.20 -4.81 -1.69
N VAL A 25 -6.55 -5.63 -2.52
CA VAL A 25 -5.15 -6.02 -2.32
C VAL A 25 -4.33 -5.57 -3.51
N PHE A 26 -3.27 -4.82 -3.25
CA PHE A 26 -2.33 -4.32 -4.24
C PHE A 26 -0.91 -4.70 -3.83
N VAL A 27 -0.13 -5.20 -4.79
CA VAL A 27 1.26 -5.57 -4.58
C VAL A 27 2.12 -4.70 -5.49
N PHE A 28 3.04 -3.94 -4.89
CA PHE A 28 3.92 -3.02 -5.58
C PHE A 28 5.34 -3.58 -5.60
N SER A 29 5.79 -4.01 -6.77
CA SER A 29 7.15 -4.51 -6.97
C SER A 29 7.99 -3.50 -7.76
N GLY A 30 9.27 -3.41 -7.41
CA GLY A 30 10.23 -2.51 -8.05
C GLY A 30 11.45 -2.27 -7.17
N GLU A 31 12.50 -1.69 -7.74
CA GLU A 31 13.75 -1.41 -7.03
C GLU A 31 13.59 -0.36 -5.93
N LEU A 32 14.59 -0.25 -5.05
CA LEU A 32 14.67 0.84 -4.07
C LEU A 32 14.72 2.17 -4.82
N GLY A 33 13.88 3.13 -4.42
CA GLY A 33 13.78 4.41 -5.09
C GLY A 33 12.90 4.43 -6.34
N ALA A 34 12.29 3.31 -6.76
CA ALA A 34 11.38 3.25 -7.91
C ALA A 34 10.06 4.05 -7.76
N GLY A 35 9.83 4.69 -6.60
CA GLY A 35 8.63 5.51 -6.36
C GLY A 35 7.43 4.78 -5.76
N LYS A 36 7.58 3.51 -5.32
CA LYS A 36 6.52 2.71 -4.69
C LYS A 36 5.82 3.45 -3.55
N THR A 37 6.57 4.01 -2.61
CA THR A 37 6.01 4.75 -1.47
C THR A 37 5.22 5.98 -1.92
N SER A 38 5.68 6.71 -2.94
CA SER A 38 4.95 7.85 -3.48
C SER A 38 3.63 7.43 -4.13
N LEU A 39 3.62 6.29 -4.80
CA LEU A 39 2.40 5.74 -5.39
C LEU A 39 1.41 5.30 -4.30
N ILE A 40 1.87 4.62 -3.25
CA ILE A 40 1.04 4.23 -2.10
C ILE A 40 0.56 5.46 -1.32
N GLN A 41 1.33 6.55 -1.25
CA GLN A 41 0.89 7.80 -0.64
C GLN A 41 -0.32 8.38 -1.38
N GLY A 42 -0.27 8.46 -2.72
CA GLY A 42 -1.42 8.89 -3.50
C GLY A 42 -2.63 7.97 -3.30
N PHE A 43 -2.40 6.65 -3.26
CA PHE A 43 -3.46 5.69 -2.94
C PHE A 43 -4.10 5.95 -1.57
N ALA A 44 -3.29 6.13 -0.54
CA ALA A 44 -3.73 6.37 0.84
C ALA A 44 -4.50 7.69 0.97
N GLU A 45 -4.03 8.75 0.31
CA GLU A 45 -4.69 10.05 0.28
C GLU A 45 -6.12 9.94 -0.29
N GLU A 46 -6.32 9.16 -1.36
CA GLU A 46 -7.65 8.94 -1.97
C GLU A 46 -8.65 8.31 -1.01
N ILE A 47 -8.17 7.39 -0.16
CA ILE A 47 -9.02 6.72 0.84
C ILE A 47 -9.06 7.45 2.20
N GLY A 48 -8.50 8.67 2.27
CA GLY A 48 -8.58 9.55 3.42
C GLY A 48 -7.51 9.32 4.49
N VAL A 49 -6.40 8.65 4.17
CA VAL A 49 -5.24 8.47 5.05
C VAL A 49 -4.10 9.35 4.58
N PHE A 50 -3.63 10.24 5.46
CA PHE A 50 -2.58 11.22 5.14
C PHE A 50 -1.31 10.95 5.93
N ASN A 51 -0.19 11.48 5.44
CA ASN A 51 1.13 11.40 6.11
C ASN A 51 1.61 9.97 6.38
N ILE A 52 1.27 9.03 5.49
CA ILE A 52 1.78 7.65 5.61
C ILE A 52 3.30 7.63 5.41
N THR A 53 3.95 6.80 6.20
CA THR A 53 5.38 6.50 6.09
C THR A 53 5.58 5.05 5.67
N SER A 54 6.73 4.72 5.07
CA SER A 54 7.12 3.32 4.91
C SER A 54 7.28 2.70 6.32
N PRO A 55 6.72 1.52 6.58
CA PRO A 55 6.91 0.80 7.83
C PRO A 55 8.31 0.15 7.88
N THR A 56 9.36 0.95 7.68
CA THR A 56 10.76 0.50 7.53
C THR A 56 11.26 -0.34 8.73
N PHE A 57 10.62 -0.21 9.90
CA PHE A 57 10.98 -0.92 11.14
C PHE A 57 9.88 -1.82 11.71
N VAL A 58 8.63 -1.72 11.24
CA VAL A 58 7.47 -2.36 11.89
C VAL A 58 6.76 -3.40 11.01
N LEU A 59 7.30 -3.73 9.84
CA LEU A 59 6.73 -4.64 8.81
C LEU A 59 5.36 -4.20 8.24
N MET A 60 4.53 -3.52 9.03
CA MET A 60 3.23 -3.02 8.65
C MET A 60 2.83 -1.76 9.44
N ASN A 61 2.21 -0.79 8.76
CA ASN A 61 1.41 0.26 9.38
C ASN A 61 -0.09 -0.03 9.15
N LYS A 62 -0.92 0.22 10.15
CA LYS A 62 -2.39 0.08 10.08
C LYS A 62 -3.08 1.41 10.37
N TYR A 63 -4.03 1.79 9.52
CA TYR A 63 -4.77 3.04 9.61
C TYR A 63 -6.28 2.75 9.56
N GLN A 64 -7.04 3.28 10.51
CA GLN A 64 -8.50 3.10 10.52
C GLN A 64 -9.16 4.09 9.54
N LEU A 65 -10.11 3.59 8.74
CA LEU A 65 -10.88 4.38 7.79
C LEU A 65 -12.24 4.78 8.38
N LYS A 66 -12.88 5.79 7.76
CA LYS A 66 -14.18 6.34 8.22
C LYS A 66 -15.33 5.35 8.13
N ASP A 67 -15.23 4.37 7.24
CA ASP A 67 -16.25 3.34 7.00
C ASP A 67 -15.99 2.04 7.79
N ASN A 68 -15.21 2.13 8.87
CA ASN A 68 -14.80 1.03 9.74
C ASN A 68 -13.91 -0.04 9.09
N ARG A 69 -13.48 0.16 7.83
CA ARG A 69 -12.40 -0.63 7.23
C ARG A 69 -11.04 -0.18 7.74
N ASN A 70 -10.01 -0.98 7.46
CA ASN A 70 -8.62 -0.60 7.72
C ASN A 70 -7.84 -0.50 6.43
N PHE A 71 -6.89 0.43 6.39
CA PHE A 71 -5.81 0.44 5.42
C PHE A 71 -4.55 -0.14 6.06
N CYS A 72 -3.99 -1.19 5.48
CA CYS A 72 -2.79 -1.87 5.92
C CYS A 72 -1.70 -1.70 4.87
N HIS A 73 -0.61 -1.02 5.23
CA HIS A 73 0.56 -0.86 4.38
C HIS A 73 1.66 -1.75 4.92
N PHE A 74 2.02 -2.79 4.16
CA PHE A 74 3.13 -3.69 4.46
C PHE A 74 4.39 -3.24 3.73
N ASP A 75 5.54 -3.62 4.27
CA ASP A 75 6.82 -3.54 3.58
C ASP A 75 7.59 -4.84 3.82
N PHE A 76 7.62 -5.70 2.81
CA PHE A 76 8.25 -7.03 2.88
C PHE A 76 9.74 -6.99 2.51
N TYR A 77 10.34 -5.80 2.35
CA TYR A 77 11.75 -5.66 1.98
C TYR A 77 12.72 -6.42 2.91
N ARG A 78 12.34 -6.66 4.16
CA ARG A 78 13.17 -7.34 5.18
C ARG A 78 12.73 -8.77 5.52
N ILE A 79 11.74 -9.32 4.82
CA ILE A 79 11.30 -10.70 5.06
C ILE A 79 12.19 -11.63 4.22
N GLU A 80 12.87 -12.58 4.88
CA GLU A 80 13.79 -13.51 4.23
C GLU A 80 13.19 -14.91 4.01
N ASP A 81 12.19 -15.31 4.82
CA ASP A 81 11.50 -16.62 4.73
C ASP A 81 9.98 -16.42 4.57
N ASP A 82 9.36 -17.20 3.68
CA ASP A 82 7.91 -17.26 3.48
C ASP A 82 7.15 -17.54 4.78
N LYS A 83 7.76 -18.29 5.72
CA LYS A 83 7.15 -18.54 7.04
C LYS A 83 7.00 -17.26 7.86
N GLU A 84 7.94 -16.33 7.74
CA GLU A 84 7.84 -15.03 8.41
C GLU A 84 6.75 -14.18 7.77
N ALA A 85 6.43 -14.33 6.49
CA ALA A 85 5.31 -13.61 5.86
C ALA A 85 3.91 -14.13 6.30
N MET A 86 3.83 -15.31 6.92
CA MET A 86 2.54 -15.96 7.22
C MET A 86 1.65 -15.16 8.18
N PHE A 87 2.19 -14.28 9.03
CA PHE A 87 1.36 -13.42 9.89
C PHE A 87 0.47 -12.46 9.06
N ALA A 88 0.89 -12.08 7.86
CA ALA A 88 0.13 -11.16 7.01
C ALA A 88 -1.13 -11.81 6.42
N LYS A 89 -1.19 -13.16 6.42
CA LYS A 89 -2.28 -13.93 5.82
C LYS A 89 -3.65 -13.49 6.35
N GLU A 90 -3.84 -13.48 7.66
CA GLU A 90 -5.13 -13.11 8.28
C GLU A 90 -5.56 -11.69 7.90
N ILE A 91 -4.60 -10.78 7.79
CA ILE A 91 -4.85 -9.37 7.44
C ILE A 91 -5.23 -9.23 5.96
N ILE A 92 -4.55 -9.94 5.06
CA ILE A 92 -4.80 -9.93 3.62
C ILE A 92 -6.18 -10.51 3.30
N PHE A 93 -6.57 -11.60 3.97
CA PHE A 93 -7.83 -12.31 3.70
C PHE A 93 -9.05 -11.69 4.40
N ASP A 94 -8.89 -10.81 5.39
CA ASP A 94 -10.00 -10.11 6.05
C ASP A 94 -10.63 -9.04 5.14
N GLU A 95 -11.89 -9.25 4.75
CA GLU A 95 -12.71 -8.42 3.87
C GLU A 95 -12.94 -6.97 4.32
N ASN A 96 -12.51 -6.62 5.54
CA ASN A 96 -12.50 -5.24 6.03
C ASN A 96 -11.18 -4.50 5.81
N ASN A 97 -10.13 -5.15 5.29
CA ASN A 97 -8.82 -4.52 5.08
C ASN A 97 -8.50 -4.20 3.61
N ILE A 98 -8.19 -2.95 3.31
CA ILE A 98 -7.50 -2.58 2.08
C ILE A 98 -6.00 -2.72 2.34
N VAL A 99 -5.30 -3.45 1.49
CA VAL A 99 -3.90 -3.84 1.71
C VAL A 99 -3.04 -3.37 0.54
N CYS A 100 -1.96 -2.67 0.87
CA CYS A 100 -0.85 -2.37 -0.03
C CYS A 100 0.41 -3.05 0.51
N ILE A 101 1.11 -3.80 -0.34
CA ILE A 101 2.37 -4.49 -0.05
C ILE A 101 3.47 -3.92 -0.93
#